data_AF-A0A7L4KHE9-F1
#
_entry.id   AF-A0A7L4KHE9-F1
#
_cell.length_a   1.000
_cell.length_b   1.000
_cell.length_c   1.000
_cell.angle_alpha   90.00
_cell.angle_beta   90.00
_cell.angle_gamma   90.00
#
_symmetry.space_group_name_H-M   'P 1'
#
loop_
_entity.id
_entity.type
_entity.pdbx_description
1 polymer ?
#
loop_
_entity_poly.entity_id
_entity_poly.type
_entity_poly.pdbx_seq_one_letter_code
_entity_poly.pdbx_strand_id
1 'polypeptide(L)'
;GYLEQLPGKLKLFSNFLGDRKWFAGEKLTFVDFLMFDVLEQNRIFEPKCLEPFKNLKDFMDRFGALEKVAAYMKSPRFLKMPINNKMAKWGSKKE
;
A
#
# COMPACT_ATOMS: atom_id res chain seq x y z
N GLY A 1 -6.83 20.20 0.90
CA GLY A 1 -5.43 19.69 0.87
C GLY A 1 -5.37 18.22 0.53
N TYR A 2 -4.18 17.63 0.40
CA TYR A 2 -4.03 16.20 0.09
C TYR A 2 -4.69 15.29 1.13
N LEU A 3 -4.41 15.52 2.43
CA LEU A 3 -4.96 14.72 3.53
C LEU A 3 -6.50 14.79 3.60
N GLU A 4 -7.11 15.93 3.29
CA GLU A 4 -8.56 16.08 3.24
C GLU A 4 -9.21 15.23 2.12
N GLN A 5 -8.51 15.07 0.99
CA GLN A 5 -9.01 14.31 -0.17
C GLN A 5 -8.70 12.82 -0.08
N LEU A 6 -7.69 12.44 0.70
CA LEU A 6 -7.18 11.08 0.80
C LEU A 6 -8.27 10.05 1.16
N PRO A 7 -9.12 10.24 2.19
CA PRO A 7 -10.18 9.29 2.51
C PRO A 7 -11.15 9.05 1.35
N GLY A 8 -11.47 10.10 0.59
CA GLY A 8 -12.33 9.99 -0.60
C GLY A 8 -11.70 9.14 -1.69
N LYS A 9 -10.39 9.29 -1.93
CA LYS A 9 -9.66 8.47 -2.93
C LYS A 9 -9.51 7.02 -2.48
N LEU A 10 -9.20 6.78 -1.21
CA LEU A 10 -9.12 5.42 -0.65
C LEU A 10 -10.48 4.70 -0.69
N LYS A 11 -11.59 5.43 -0.48
CA LYS A 11 -12.93 4.88 -0.64
C LYS A 11 -13.19 4.38 -2.07
N LEU A 12 -12.67 5.05 -3.10
CA LEU A 12 -12.81 4.58 -4.48
C LEU A 12 -12.07 3.25 -4.70
N PHE A 13 -10.85 3.09 -4.17
CA PHE A 13 -10.14 1.81 -4.22
C PHE A 13 -10.82 0.72 -3.41
N SER A 14 -11.32 1.05 -2.22
CA SER A 14 -12.07 0.12 -1.38
C SER A 14 -13.33 -0.37 -2.09
N ASN A 15 -14.10 0.53 -2.71
CA ASN A 15 -15.28 0.17 -3.50
C ASN A 15 -14.90 -0.69 -4.72
N PHE A 16 -13.80 -0.35 -5.39
CA PHE A 16 -13.35 -1.08 -6.58
C PHE A 16 -12.89 -2.50 -6.24
N LEU A 17 -12.13 -2.68 -5.16
CA LEU A 17 -11.76 -3.99 -4.64
C LEU A 17 -13.03 -4.78 -4.28
N GLY A 18 -13.96 -4.14 -3.57
CA GLY A 18 -15.19 -4.77 -3.10
C GLY A 18 -14.87 -5.99 -2.24
N ASP A 19 -15.47 -7.12 -2.57
CA ASP A 19 -15.27 -8.42 -1.91
C ASP A 19 -14.23 -9.31 -2.62
N ARG A 20 -13.59 -8.81 -3.68
CA ARG A 20 -12.59 -9.58 -4.43
C ARG A 20 -11.34 -9.78 -3.58
N LYS A 21 -10.66 -10.90 -3.81
CA LYS A 21 -9.38 -11.20 -3.15
C LYS A 21 -8.26 -10.27 -3.59
N TRP A 22 -8.24 -9.94 -4.88
CA TRP A 22 -7.24 -9.12 -5.58
C TRP A 22 -7.94 -8.06 -6.46
N PHE A 23 -7.22 -6.99 -6.82
CA PHE A 23 -7.78 -5.89 -7.61
C PHE A 23 -8.20 -6.31 -9.03
N ALA A 24 -7.59 -7.37 -9.56
CA ALA A 24 -7.95 -7.95 -10.86
C ALA A 24 -8.89 -9.17 -10.76
N GLY A 25 -9.45 -9.47 -9.58
CA GLY A 25 -10.35 -10.62 -9.35
C GLY A 25 -9.75 -11.68 -8.44
N GLU A 26 -9.82 -12.94 -8.87
CA GLU A 26 -9.45 -14.10 -8.04
C GLU A 26 -7.96 -14.44 -8.05
N LYS A 27 -7.24 -14.01 -9.09
CA LYS A 27 -5.81 -14.30 -9.27
C LYS A 27 -4.99 -13.05 -8.98
N LEU A 28 -3.85 -13.26 -8.31
CA LEU A 28 -2.85 -12.23 -8.12
C LEU A 28 -2.30 -11.81 -9.48
N THR A 29 -2.20 -10.51 -9.71
CA THR A 29 -1.60 -9.92 -10.92
C THR A 29 -0.58 -8.85 -10.55
N PHE A 30 0.14 -8.32 -11.53
CA PHE A 30 1.10 -7.23 -11.27
C PHE A 30 0.43 -5.96 -10.73
N VAL A 31 -0.87 -5.74 -11.01
CA VAL A 31 -1.62 -4.58 -10.51
C VAL A 31 -1.70 -4.59 -8.99
N ASP A 32 -1.75 -5.76 -8.36
CA ASP A 32 -1.79 -5.88 -6.90
C ASP A 32 -0.47 -5.43 -6.25
N PHE A 33 0.66 -5.58 -6.95
CA PHE A 33 1.94 -5.04 -6.48
C PHE A 33 1.95 -3.51 -6.52
N LEU A 34 1.38 -2.91 -7.58
CA LEU A 34 1.22 -1.45 -7.68
C LEU A 34 0.29 -0.92 -6.58
N MET A 35 -0.82 -1.62 -6.33
CA MET A 35 -1.77 -1.23 -5.29
C MET A 35 -1.18 -1.36 -3.89
N PHE A 36 -0.41 -2.43 -3.63
CA PHE A 36 0.30 -2.57 -2.36
C PHE A 36 1.29 -1.43 -2.13
N ASP A 37 2.10 -1.07 -3.14
CA ASP A 37 3.05 0.05 -3.04
C ASP A 37 2.34 1.38 -2.77
N VAL A 38 1.30 1.72 -3.55
CA VAL A 38 0.54 2.97 -3.37
C VAL A 38 -0.11 3.04 -1.99
N LEU A 39 -0.75 1.96 -1.53
CA LEU A 39 -1.40 1.93 -0.21
C LEU A 39 -0.36 1.97 0.93
N GLU A 40 0.79 1.32 0.77
CA GLU A 40 1.88 1.36 1.74
C GLU A 40 2.45 2.76 1.89
N GLN A 41 2.72 3.46 0.78
CA GLN A 41 3.21 4.84 0.81
C GLN A 41 2.23 5.77 1.53
N ASN A 42 0.92 5.61 1.27
CA ASN A 42 -0.12 6.37 1.97
C ASN A 42 -0.15 6.04 3.47
N ARG A 43 0.01 4.78 3.84
CA ARG A 43 0.09 4.36 5.25
C ARG A 43 1.35 4.87 5.93
N ILE A 44 2.48 4.97 5.23
CA ILE A 44 3.70 5.59 5.78
C ILE A 44 3.50 7.11 5.95
N PHE A 45 2.79 7.76 5.04
CA PHE A 45 2.51 9.20 5.10
C PHE A 45 1.49 9.58 6.17
N GLU A 46 0.39 8.82 6.28
CA GLU A 46 -0.70 9.00 7.24
C GLU A 46 -1.08 7.62 7.84
N PRO A 47 -0.49 7.24 8.99
CA PRO A 47 -0.59 5.88 9.56
C PRO A 47 -2.01 5.33 9.73
N LYS A 48 -2.98 6.21 9.94
CA LYS A 48 -4.38 5.82 10.19
C LYS A 48 -5.27 5.86 8.94
N CYS A 49 -4.73 6.19 7.76
CA CYS A 49 -5.54 6.42 6.57
C CYS A 49 -6.36 5.19 6.11
N LEU A 50 -5.92 3.97 6.46
CA LEU A 50 -6.60 2.72 6.11
C LEU A 50 -7.55 2.21 7.20
N GLU A 51 -7.56 2.78 8.40
CA GLU A 51 -8.44 2.32 9.49
C GLU A 51 -9.93 2.22 9.11
N PRO A 52 -10.50 3.14 8.32
CA PRO A 52 -11.91 3.05 7.91
C PRO A 52 -12.20 1.96 6.87
N PHE A 53 -11.18 1.37 6.23
CA PHE A 53 -11.33 0.49 5.06
C PHE A 53 -10.82 -0.92 5.35
N LYS A 54 -11.65 -1.73 6.02
CA LYS A 54 -11.29 -3.11 6.40
C LYS A 54 -10.78 -3.94 5.22
N ASN A 55 -11.44 -3.88 4.06
CA ASN A 55 -11.04 -4.66 2.89
C ASN A 55 -9.65 -4.27 2.34
N LEU A 56 -9.27 -2.99 2.41
CA LEU A 56 -7.93 -2.54 2.03
C LEU A 56 -6.88 -3.02 3.03
N LYS A 57 -7.18 -3.01 4.34
CA LYS A 57 -6.30 -3.59 5.37
C LYS A 57 -6.11 -5.10 5.15
N ASP A 58 -7.21 -5.82 4.94
CA ASP A 58 -7.17 -7.26 4.66
C ASP A 58 -6.36 -7.56 3.39
N PHE A 59 -6.46 -6.71 2.36
CA PHE A 59 -5.62 -6.79 1.15
C PHE A 59 -4.14 -6.61 1.47
N MET A 60 -3.77 -5.57 2.22
CA MET A 60 -2.37 -5.32 2.62
C MET A 60 -1.79 -6.49 3.41
N ASP A 61 -2.55 -7.02 4.38
CA ASP A 61 -2.12 -8.15 5.21
C ASP A 61 -1.95 -9.42 4.36
N ARG A 62 -2.90 -9.68 3.47
CA ARG A 62 -2.87 -10.84 2.56
C ARG A 62 -1.69 -10.77 1.59
N PHE A 63 -1.44 -9.61 1.00
CA PHE A 63 -0.31 -9.41 0.08
C PHE A 63 1.02 -9.54 0.81
N GLY A 64 1.17 -8.90 1.97
CA GLY A 64 2.37 -8.96 2.80
C GLY A 64 2.66 -10.38 3.33
N ALA A 65 1.64 -11.22 3.46
CA ALA A 65 1.78 -12.62 3.89
C ALA A 65 2.15 -13.60 2.77
N LEU A 66 2.17 -13.18 1.49
CA LEU A 66 2.62 -14.03 0.39
C LEU A 66 4.07 -14.48 0.66
N GLU A 67 4.35 -15.78 0.63
CA GLU A 67 5.63 -16.35 1.07
C GLU A 67 6.87 -15.61 0.51
N LYS A 68 6.90 -15.39 -0.81
CA LYS A 68 8.02 -14.70 -1.47
C LYS A 68 8.08 -13.21 -1.17
N VAL A 69 6.94 -12.55 -0.96
CA VAL A 69 6.87 -11.13 -0.55
C VAL A 69 7.35 -10.99 0.89
N ALA A 70 6.83 -11.80 1.81
CA ALA A 70 7.24 -11.82 3.21
C ALA A 70 8.74 -12.12 3.36
N ALA A 71 9.27 -13.09 2.60
CA ALA A 71 10.70 -13.39 2.58
C ALA A 71 11.52 -12.23 2.02
N TYR A 72 11.05 -11.57 0.96
CA TYR A 72 11.72 -10.38 0.41
C TYR A 72 11.74 -9.24 1.42
N MET A 73 10.61 -8.89 2.03
CA MET A 73 10.48 -7.79 3.00
C MET A 73 11.35 -7.99 4.27
N LYS A 74 11.68 -9.23 4.61
CA LYS A 74 12.60 -9.58 5.72
C LYS A 74 14.08 -9.63 5.30
N SER A 75 14.37 -9.58 4.00
CA SER A 75 15.73 -9.68 3.47
C SER A 75 16.44 -8.32 3.50
N PRO A 76 17.79 -8.28 3.54
CA PRO A 76 18.55 -7.03 3.47
C PRO A 76 18.42 -6.30 2.12
N ARG A 77 17.78 -6.94 1.11
CA ARG A 77 17.49 -6.32 -0.18
C ARG A 77 16.26 -5.42 -0.13
N PHE A 78 15.39 -5.57 0.87
CA PHE A 78 14.19 -4.75 0.98
C PHE A 78 14.55 -3.33 1.43
N LEU A 79 14.03 -2.35 0.71
CA LEU A 79 14.21 -0.94 1.00
C LEU A 79 12.84 -0.34 1.27
N LYS A 80 12.55 -0.04 2.55
CA LYS A 80 11.33 0.68 2.94
C LYS A 80 11.45 2.19 2.68
N MET A 81 12.66 2.72 2.80
CA MET A 81 13.01 4.14 2.62
C MET A 81 14.36 4.26 1.90
N PRO A 82 14.62 5.38 1.20
CA PRO A 82 13.71 6.49 0.93
C PRO A 82 12.65 6.13 -0.12
N ILE A 83 11.46 6.73 -0.03
CA ILE A 83 10.38 6.58 -1.03
C ILE A 83 10.65 7.48 -2.25
N ASN A 84 11.06 8.73 -2.00
CA ASN A 84 11.25 9.75 -3.02
C ASN A 84 12.73 10.14 -3.19
N ASN A 85 13.05 10.81 -4.30
CA ASN A 85 14.40 11.29 -4.55
C ASN A 85 14.78 12.47 -3.61
N LYS A 86 16.08 12.80 -3.53
CA LYS A 86 16.70 13.75 -2.58
C LYS A 86 16.10 15.15 -2.56
N MET A 87 15.49 15.59 -3.67
CA MET A 87 14.87 16.92 -3.80
C MET A 87 13.47 16.99 -3.20
N ALA A 88 12.86 15.85 -2.84
CA ALA A 88 11.53 15.83 -2.26
C ALA A 88 11.54 16.31 -0.81
N LYS A 89 10.51 17.09 -0.45
CA LYS A 89 10.30 17.58 0.93
C LYS A 89 9.99 16.46 1.91
N TRP A 90 9.41 15.35 1.44
CA TRP A 90 9.02 14.20 2.25
C TRP A 90 9.48 12.89 1.60
N GLY A 91 9.86 11.91 2.42
CA GLY A 91 10.25 10.57 1.97
C GLY A 91 11.63 10.49 1.32
N SER A 92 12.46 11.54 1.40
CA SER A 92 13.77 11.62 0.72
C SER A 92 14.96 11.07 1.52
N LYS A 93 14.75 10.69 2.79
CA LYS A 93 15.79 10.20 3.69
C LYS A 93 15.49 8.77 4.12
N LYS A 94 16.55 8.00 4.40
CA LYS A 94 16.44 6.75 5.18
C LYS A 94 16.23 7.17 6.64
N GLU A 95 15.15 6.71 7.24
CA GLU A 95 14.97 6.78 8.70
C GLU A 95 15.92 5.77 9.38
#